data_AF-A0A8T2TBC0-F1
#
_entry.id   AF-A0A8T2TBC0-F1
#
_cell.length_a   1.000
_cell.length_b   1.000
_cell.length_c   1.000
_cell.angle_alpha   90.00
_cell.angle_beta   90.00
_cell.angle_gamma   90.00
#
_symmetry.space_group_name_H-M   'P 1'
#
loop_
_entity.id
_entity.type
_entity.pdbx_description
1 polymer ?
#
loop_
_entity_poly.entity_id
_entity_poly.type
_entity_poly.pdbx_seq_one_letter_code
_entity_poly.pdbx_strand_id
1 'polypeptide(L)'
;MAGGISSPILQDLQKVERYIPLLQNLMFRVESLDNNAKVSQWTSDLRIRWTSVLTTSGPFGLTALKYYRVDNLRFELALILFLYGGLLRERALEVISTDLVEAATLFRKAAGVYQHMAHDVLPMLQGQQPSERIPECESAMATVMSLICLAEAQAVIVQKAEEKATSGSLLAKLHYGVVQFLEEANGLLQSHSTIFLDLSEKFKRFINTCMILHEGRSQIYIANEFKKQEKLGVAVGVLRYAANKFQGRTPGGEESWKSIFKQEADRLGDLLRKCEHQNDFIWREKPARVDELPILEGKKIVSPIDYQLPKLDRDLIFVF
;
A
#
# COMPACT_ATOMS: atom_id res chain seq x y z
N MET A 1 -34.24 -18.34 5.21
CA MET A 1 -33.41 -17.38 5.96
C MET A 1 -32.32 -16.87 5.01
N ALA A 2 -32.56 -15.74 4.35
CA ALA A 2 -31.63 -15.15 3.39
C ALA A 2 -30.77 -14.09 4.11
N GLY A 3 -29.63 -14.50 4.63
CA GLY A 3 -28.61 -13.59 5.14
C GLY A 3 -27.87 -12.97 3.96
N GLY A 4 -28.39 -11.88 3.42
CA GLY A 4 -27.73 -11.12 2.36
C GLY A 4 -26.41 -10.54 2.87
N ILE A 5 -25.33 -10.74 2.12
CA ILE A 5 -24.03 -10.12 2.39
C ILE A 5 -24.20 -8.60 2.29
N SER A 6 -24.03 -7.87 3.38
CA SER A 6 -24.31 -6.43 3.45
C SER A 6 -23.21 -5.53 2.86
N SER A 7 -21.97 -6.02 2.74
CA SER A 7 -20.84 -5.25 2.18
C SER A 7 -20.78 -5.42 0.65
N PRO A 8 -20.85 -4.32 -0.13
CA PRO A 8 -20.63 -4.35 -1.58
C PRO A 8 -19.25 -4.88 -1.95
N ILE A 9 -18.19 -4.50 -1.20
CA ILE A 9 -16.82 -4.94 -1.46
C ILE A 9 -16.69 -6.45 -1.30
N LEU A 10 -17.34 -7.03 -0.28
CA LEU A 10 -17.35 -8.48 -0.08
C LEU A 10 -18.07 -9.22 -1.22
N GLN A 11 -19.15 -8.65 -1.76
CA GLN A 11 -19.82 -9.24 -2.93
C GLN A 11 -18.92 -9.20 -4.17
N ASP A 12 -18.18 -8.11 -4.38
CA ASP A 12 -17.28 -7.99 -5.52
C ASP A 12 -16.05 -8.90 -5.39
N LEU A 13 -15.49 -9.05 -4.19
CA LEU A 13 -14.47 -10.06 -3.89
C LEU A 13 -14.95 -11.46 -4.30
N GLN A 14 -16.15 -11.88 -3.90
CA GLN A 14 -16.68 -13.20 -4.24
C GLN A 14 -16.87 -13.40 -5.74
N LYS A 15 -17.23 -12.34 -6.49
CA LYS A 15 -17.32 -12.41 -7.95
C LYS A 15 -15.95 -12.61 -8.58
N VAL A 16 -14.95 -11.85 -8.13
CA VAL A 16 -13.57 -11.94 -8.63
C VAL A 16 -12.95 -13.29 -8.28
N GLU A 17 -13.14 -13.80 -7.06
CA GLU A 17 -12.69 -15.14 -6.63
C GLU A 17 -13.29 -16.27 -7.49
N ARG A 18 -14.52 -16.10 -8.00
CA ARG A 18 -15.13 -17.05 -8.94
C ARG A 18 -14.63 -16.88 -10.37
N TYR A 19 -14.29 -15.66 -10.77
CA TYR A 19 -13.86 -15.35 -12.13
C TYR A 19 -12.41 -15.78 -12.41
N ILE A 20 -11.49 -15.55 -11.48
CA ILE A 20 -10.06 -15.94 -11.61
C ILE A 20 -9.89 -17.39 -12.09
N PRO A 21 -10.43 -18.43 -11.41
CA PRO A 21 -10.22 -19.81 -11.84
C PRO A 21 -10.83 -20.12 -13.21
N LEU A 22 -11.92 -19.45 -13.61
CA LEU A 22 -12.52 -19.59 -14.94
C LEU A 22 -11.61 -19.01 -16.02
N LEU A 23 -11.09 -17.80 -15.80
CA LEU A 23 -10.17 -17.13 -16.70
C LEU A 23 -8.89 -17.94 -16.89
N GLN A 24 -8.34 -18.48 -15.80
CA GLN A 24 -7.14 -19.32 -15.87
C GLN A 24 -7.35 -20.61 -16.65
N ASN A 25 -8.49 -21.28 -16.45
CA ASN A 25 -8.81 -22.47 -17.22
C ASN A 25 -8.94 -22.12 -18.71
N LEU A 26 -9.57 -20.99 -19.03
CA LEU A 26 -9.70 -20.51 -20.41
C LEU A 26 -8.33 -20.23 -21.02
N MET A 27 -7.44 -19.55 -20.30
CA MET A 27 -6.08 -19.29 -20.73
C MET A 27 -5.31 -20.58 -21.03
N PHE A 28 -5.31 -21.52 -20.10
CA PHE A 28 -4.64 -22.81 -20.27
C PHE A 28 -5.16 -23.56 -21.51
N ARG A 29 -6.47 -23.53 -21.73
CA ARG A 29 -7.10 -24.18 -22.89
C ARG A 29 -6.76 -23.49 -24.21
N VAL A 30 -6.79 -22.17 -24.24
CA VAL A 30 -6.37 -21.37 -25.40
C VAL A 30 -4.91 -21.65 -25.75
N GLU A 31 -4.02 -21.64 -24.77
CA GLU A 31 -2.59 -21.93 -24.96
C GLU A 31 -2.36 -23.37 -25.45
N SER A 32 -3.16 -24.34 -24.98
CA SER A 32 -3.09 -25.72 -25.48
C SER A 32 -3.58 -25.88 -26.92
N LEU A 33 -4.32 -24.91 -27.45
CA LEU A 33 -4.94 -24.91 -28.78
C LEU A 33 -4.36 -23.84 -29.71
N ASP A 34 -3.16 -23.33 -29.44
CA ASP A 34 -2.56 -22.16 -30.11
C ASP A 34 -2.48 -22.30 -31.65
N ASN A 35 -2.44 -23.52 -32.18
CA ASN A 35 -2.44 -23.81 -33.62
C ASN A 35 -3.83 -23.82 -34.28
N ASN A 36 -4.91 -23.64 -33.53
CA ASN A 36 -6.28 -23.65 -34.05
C ASN A 36 -6.70 -22.25 -34.51
N ALA A 37 -6.77 -22.05 -35.82
CA ALA A 37 -7.11 -20.75 -36.43
C ALA A 37 -8.43 -20.14 -35.91
N LYS A 38 -9.45 -20.95 -35.57
CA LYS A 38 -10.71 -20.44 -35.01
C LYS A 38 -10.47 -19.86 -33.61
N VAL A 39 -9.70 -20.54 -32.77
CA VAL A 39 -9.39 -20.10 -31.40
C VAL A 39 -8.52 -18.86 -31.42
N SER A 40 -7.50 -18.83 -32.28
CA SER A 40 -6.65 -17.63 -32.46
C SER A 40 -7.46 -16.43 -32.95
N GLN A 41 -8.43 -16.64 -33.85
CA GLN A 41 -9.34 -15.58 -34.27
C GLN A 41 -10.20 -15.10 -33.10
N TRP A 42 -10.86 -16.00 -32.36
CA TRP A 42 -11.71 -15.64 -31.23
C TRP A 42 -10.96 -14.85 -30.16
N THR A 43 -9.72 -15.21 -29.87
CA THR A 43 -8.91 -14.51 -28.85
C THR A 43 -8.44 -13.15 -29.35
N SER A 44 -8.12 -13.01 -30.64
CA SER A 44 -7.77 -11.71 -31.24
C SER A 44 -8.96 -10.75 -31.35
N ASP A 45 -10.18 -11.29 -31.45
CA ASP A 45 -11.43 -10.52 -31.49
C ASP A 45 -11.91 -10.09 -30.09
N LEU A 46 -11.27 -10.55 -29.01
CA LEU A 46 -11.56 -10.12 -27.65
C LEU A 46 -11.23 -8.63 -27.51
N ARG A 47 -12.25 -7.76 -27.39
CA ARG A 47 -12.07 -6.31 -27.26
C ARG A 47 -11.91 -5.90 -25.79
N ILE A 48 -10.89 -6.43 -25.12
CA ILE A 48 -10.67 -6.22 -23.69
C ILE A 48 -10.14 -4.81 -23.46
N ARG A 49 -10.78 -4.07 -22.56
CA ARG A 49 -10.44 -2.67 -22.26
C ARG A 49 -10.44 -2.43 -20.76
N TRP A 50 -9.40 -1.76 -20.30
CA TRP A 50 -9.21 -1.38 -18.91
C TRP A 50 -8.88 0.10 -18.78
N THR A 51 -9.27 0.69 -17.66
CA THR A 51 -8.80 2.00 -17.23
C THR A 51 -7.74 1.81 -16.15
N SER A 52 -6.78 2.74 -16.09
CA SER A 52 -5.81 2.76 -14.98
C SER A 52 -6.37 3.58 -13.80
N VAL A 53 -6.22 3.06 -12.59
CA VAL A 53 -6.53 3.76 -11.34
C VAL A 53 -5.35 4.60 -10.84
N LEU A 54 -4.16 4.37 -11.40
CA LEU A 54 -2.92 5.01 -11.01
C LEU A 54 -2.57 6.25 -11.84
N THR A 55 -3.07 6.35 -13.08
CA THR A 55 -2.79 7.51 -13.96
C THR A 55 -3.83 8.61 -13.87
N THR A 56 -3.41 9.87 -14.03
CA THR A 56 -4.32 11.02 -14.19
C THR A 56 -4.96 11.06 -15.58
N SER A 57 -6.26 11.35 -15.63
CA SER A 57 -7.02 11.51 -16.89
C SER A 57 -6.80 12.90 -17.51
N GLY A 58 -6.14 12.95 -18.67
CA GLY A 58 -6.18 14.04 -19.66
C GLY A 58 -5.37 15.33 -19.37
N PRO A 59 -4.83 16.00 -20.41
CA PRO A 59 -4.34 17.37 -20.27
C PRO A 59 -5.52 18.28 -19.89
N PHE A 60 -5.28 19.28 -19.03
CA PHE A 60 -6.27 20.26 -18.55
C PHE A 60 -7.37 19.75 -17.59
N GLY A 61 -7.24 18.55 -17.01
CA GLY A 61 -8.17 18.10 -15.96
C GLY A 61 -9.59 17.79 -16.45
N LEU A 62 -9.78 17.66 -17.78
CA LEU A 62 -10.99 17.09 -18.35
C LEU A 62 -10.92 15.57 -18.15
N THR A 63 -11.88 15.04 -17.40
CA THR A 63 -12.05 13.65 -16.94
C THR A 63 -12.33 12.64 -18.07
N ALA A 64 -11.53 12.65 -19.15
CA ALA A 64 -11.56 11.58 -20.13
C ALA A 64 -10.74 10.40 -19.58
N LEU A 65 -11.44 9.39 -19.04
CA LEU A 65 -10.82 8.13 -18.62
C LEU A 65 -10.02 7.54 -19.78
N LYS A 66 -8.72 7.36 -19.56
CA LYS A 66 -7.84 6.72 -20.55
C LYS A 66 -8.15 5.22 -20.56
N TYR A 67 -8.58 4.73 -21.71
CA TYR A 67 -8.81 3.31 -21.94
C TYR A 67 -7.60 2.69 -22.62
N TYR A 68 -7.11 1.61 -22.04
CA TYR A 68 -6.08 0.77 -22.62
C TYR A 68 -6.75 -0.47 -23.19
N ARG A 69 -6.56 -0.70 -24.50
CA ARG A 69 -7.03 -1.91 -25.16
C ARG A 69 -5.93 -2.96 -25.09
N VAL A 70 -6.22 -4.11 -24.47
CA VAL A 70 -5.26 -5.19 -24.31
C VAL A 70 -5.95 -6.52 -24.58
N ASP A 71 -6.00 -6.89 -25.86
CA ASP A 71 -6.69 -8.07 -26.36
C ASP A 71 -5.86 -9.35 -26.07
N ASN A 72 -5.55 -9.61 -24.80
CA ASN A 72 -4.73 -10.73 -24.36
C ASN A 72 -5.17 -11.20 -22.97
N LEU A 73 -5.53 -12.48 -22.87
CA LEU A 73 -6.04 -13.09 -21.63
C LEU A 73 -5.04 -13.05 -20.47
N ARG A 74 -3.72 -13.06 -20.73
CA ARG A 74 -2.70 -12.92 -19.68
C ARG A 74 -2.70 -11.52 -19.07
N PHE A 75 -2.95 -10.49 -19.87
CA PHE A 75 -3.11 -9.12 -19.38
C PHE A 75 -4.42 -8.95 -18.61
N GLU A 76 -5.50 -9.57 -19.08
CA GLU A 76 -6.76 -9.66 -18.32
C GLU A 76 -6.51 -10.28 -16.94
N LEU A 77 -5.77 -11.39 -16.85
CA LEU A 77 -5.42 -12.01 -15.58
C LEU A 77 -4.62 -11.07 -14.68
N ALA A 78 -3.60 -10.39 -15.23
CA ALA A 78 -2.81 -9.44 -14.47
C ALA A 78 -3.66 -8.30 -13.89
N LEU A 79 -4.55 -7.70 -14.70
CA LEU A 79 -5.40 -6.59 -14.26
C LEU A 79 -6.48 -7.03 -13.26
N ILE A 80 -7.00 -8.24 -13.40
CA ILE A 80 -7.95 -8.83 -12.44
C ILE A 80 -7.28 -9.17 -11.12
N LEU A 81 -6.05 -9.67 -11.12
CA LEU A 81 -5.29 -9.86 -9.90
C LEU A 81 -4.95 -8.52 -9.24
N PHE A 82 -4.65 -7.48 -10.03
CA PHE A 82 -4.45 -6.12 -9.51
C PHE A 82 -5.70 -5.61 -8.79
N LEU A 83 -6.87 -5.78 -9.43
CA LEU A 83 -8.18 -5.45 -8.86
C LEU A 83 -8.47 -6.28 -7.61
N TYR A 84 -8.18 -7.58 -7.62
CA TYR A 84 -8.38 -8.47 -6.48
C TYR A 84 -7.57 -8.02 -5.26
N GLY A 85 -6.28 -7.70 -5.44
CA GLY A 85 -5.45 -7.10 -4.40
C GLY A 85 -6.04 -5.78 -3.86
N GLY A 86 -6.58 -4.95 -4.75
CA GLY A 86 -7.24 -3.69 -4.40
C GLY A 86 -8.51 -3.91 -3.56
N LEU A 87 -9.36 -4.86 -3.95
CA LEU A 87 -10.57 -5.20 -3.22
C LEU A 87 -10.28 -5.80 -1.84
N LEU A 88 -9.22 -6.62 -1.71
CA LEU A 88 -8.77 -7.12 -0.40
C LEU A 88 -8.32 -5.98 0.51
N ARG A 89 -7.61 -5.01 -0.04
CA ARG A 89 -7.18 -3.79 0.68
C ARG A 89 -8.37 -2.95 1.11
N GLU A 90 -9.33 -2.70 0.23
CA GLU A 90 -10.57 -1.97 0.58
C GLU A 90 -11.39 -2.71 1.63
N ARG A 91 -11.47 -4.04 1.55
CA ARG A 91 -12.13 -4.86 2.57
C ARG A 91 -11.43 -4.75 3.93
N ALA A 92 -10.10 -4.68 3.95
CA ALA A 92 -9.34 -4.46 5.18
C ALA A 92 -9.70 -3.11 5.82
N LEU A 93 -9.88 -2.06 5.01
CA LEU A 93 -10.30 -0.74 5.48
C LEU A 93 -11.74 -0.73 6.02
N GLU A 94 -12.66 -1.53 5.45
CA GLU A 94 -14.02 -1.66 6.01
C GLU A 94 -14.03 -2.27 7.42
N VAL A 95 -13.17 -3.26 7.68
CA VAL A 95 -13.17 -4.02 8.94
C VAL A 95 -12.18 -3.50 9.99
N ILE A 96 -11.29 -2.58 9.65
CA ILE A 96 -10.25 -2.07 10.56
C ILE A 96 -10.82 -1.48 11.86
N SER A 97 -12.04 -0.95 11.84
CA SER A 97 -12.69 -0.37 13.02
C SER A 97 -13.29 -1.41 13.97
N THR A 98 -13.50 -2.65 13.51
CA THR A 98 -14.18 -3.72 14.25
C THR A 98 -13.28 -4.91 14.53
N ASP A 99 -12.40 -5.28 13.60
CA ASP A 99 -11.46 -6.38 13.74
C ASP A 99 -10.08 -6.07 13.13
N LEU A 100 -9.16 -5.63 13.98
CA LEU A 100 -7.77 -5.35 13.63
C LEU A 100 -7.01 -6.61 13.15
N VAL A 101 -7.40 -7.81 13.60
CA VAL A 101 -6.72 -9.06 13.17
C VAL A 101 -7.14 -9.41 11.76
N GLU A 102 -8.44 -9.33 11.47
CA GLU A 102 -8.97 -9.55 10.13
C GLU A 102 -8.39 -8.53 9.15
N ALA A 103 -8.40 -7.24 9.50
CA ALA A 103 -7.83 -6.17 8.68
C ALA A 103 -6.34 -6.43 8.35
N ALA A 104 -5.50 -6.70 9.37
CA ALA A 104 -4.10 -6.99 9.15
C ALA A 104 -3.89 -8.24 8.27
N THR A 105 -4.73 -9.26 8.42
CA THR A 105 -4.69 -10.47 7.60
C THR A 105 -5.05 -10.18 6.15
N LEU A 106 -6.09 -9.38 5.91
CA LEU A 106 -6.52 -8.99 4.56
C LEU A 106 -5.46 -8.16 3.84
N PHE A 107 -4.84 -7.19 4.51
CA PHE A 107 -3.71 -6.45 3.95
C PHE A 107 -2.54 -7.37 3.56
N ARG A 108 -2.21 -8.36 4.41
CA ARG A 108 -1.15 -9.35 4.10
C ARG A 108 -1.52 -10.27 2.94
N LYS A 109 -2.80 -10.63 2.79
CA LYS A 109 -3.30 -11.37 1.61
C LYS A 109 -3.16 -10.52 0.34
N ALA A 110 -3.57 -9.25 0.38
CA ALA A 110 -3.39 -8.32 -0.73
C ALA A 110 -1.91 -8.20 -1.14
N ALA A 111 -1.02 -8.06 -0.15
CA ALA A 111 0.42 -8.03 -0.39
C ALA A 111 0.94 -9.28 -1.11
N GLY A 112 0.44 -10.47 -0.74
CA GLY A 112 0.78 -11.73 -1.38
C GLY A 112 0.27 -11.85 -2.82
N VAL A 113 -0.93 -11.35 -3.12
CA VAL A 113 -1.45 -11.28 -4.49
C VAL A 113 -0.53 -10.43 -5.36
N TYR A 114 -0.16 -9.24 -4.89
CA TYR A 114 0.74 -8.37 -5.63
C TYR A 114 2.16 -8.94 -5.78
N GLN A 115 2.66 -9.66 -4.77
CA GLN A 115 3.95 -10.34 -4.84
C GLN A 115 3.94 -11.47 -5.89
N HIS A 116 2.87 -12.28 -5.91
CA HIS A 116 2.67 -13.31 -6.92
C HIS A 116 2.60 -12.69 -8.33
N MET A 117 1.87 -11.58 -8.49
CA MET A 117 1.85 -10.86 -9.77
C MET A 117 3.26 -10.43 -10.21
N ALA A 118 4.04 -9.82 -9.30
CA ALA A 118 5.35 -9.27 -9.61
C ALA A 118 6.35 -10.33 -10.08
N HIS A 119 6.29 -11.54 -9.52
CA HIS A 119 7.28 -12.61 -9.75
C HIS A 119 6.83 -13.70 -10.72
N ASP A 120 5.53 -14.02 -10.76
CA ASP A 120 5.03 -15.18 -11.50
C ASP A 120 4.21 -14.79 -12.73
N VAL A 121 3.47 -13.67 -12.69
CA VAL A 121 2.54 -13.30 -13.77
C VAL A 121 3.15 -12.27 -14.72
N LEU A 122 3.60 -11.12 -14.21
CA LEU A 122 4.06 -10.00 -15.01
C LEU A 122 5.38 -10.26 -15.77
N PRO A 123 6.36 -11.03 -15.26
CA PRO A 123 7.55 -11.37 -16.04
C PRO A 123 7.24 -12.11 -17.34
N MET A 124 6.18 -12.92 -17.37
CA MET A 124 5.74 -13.62 -18.58
C MET A 124 5.16 -12.67 -19.65
N LEU A 125 4.82 -11.43 -19.27
CA LEU A 125 4.24 -10.41 -20.15
C LEU A 125 5.26 -9.44 -20.74
N GLN A 126 6.52 -9.44 -20.27
CA GLN A 126 7.52 -8.43 -20.65
C GLN A 126 7.81 -8.38 -22.15
N GLY A 127 7.73 -9.53 -22.85
CA GLY A 127 7.88 -9.60 -24.31
C GLY A 127 6.62 -9.29 -25.12
N GLN A 128 5.48 -9.09 -24.45
CA GLN A 128 4.15 -8.92 -25.07
C GLN A 128 3.53 -7.55 -24.74
N GLN A 129 4.34 -6.57 -24.32
CA GLN A 129 3.82 -5.27 -23.88
C GLN A 129 3.09 -4.53 -25.00
N PRO A 130 1.87 -4.00 -24.74
CA PRO A 130 1.22 -3.08 -25.66
C PRO A 130 2.06 -1.83 -25.89
N SER A 131 1.82 -1.13 -27.00
CA SER A 131 2.51 0.13 -27.33
C SER A 131 2.36 1.20 -26.24
N GLU A 132 1.27 1.15 -25.48
CA GLU A 132 1.04 1.99 -24.31
C GLU A 132 1.15 1.18 -23.03
N ARG A 133 2.09 1.56 -22.15
CA ARG A 133 2.30 0.87 -20.87
C ARG A 133 1.22 1.24 -19.86
N ILE A 134 0.71 0.21 -19.19
CA ILE A 134 -0.23 0.33 -18.07
C ILE A 134 0.58 0.14 -16.79
N PRO A 135 0.63 1.12 -15.85
CA PRO A 135 1.42 0.99 -14.64
C PRO A 135 1.07 -0.25 -13.80
N GLU A 136 -0.22 -0.65 -13.77
CA GLU A 136 -0.71 -1.84 -13.07
C GLU A 136 -0.10 -3.15 -13.59
N CYS A 137 0.42 -3.15 -14.82
CA CYS A 137 1.06 -4.31 -15.45
C CYS A 137 2.60 -4.28 -15.36
N GLU A 138 3.18 -3.38 -14.57
CA GLU A 138 4.62 -3.30 -14.34
C GLU A 138 5.01 -4.03 -13.04
N SER A 139 5.98 -4.96 -13.09
CA SER A 139 6.42 -5.71 -11.90
C SER A 139 6.82 -4.79 -10.74
N ALA A 140 7.49 -3.67 -11.04
CA ALA A 140 7.86 -2.69 -10.03
C ALA A 140 6.63 -2.08 -9.32
N MET A 141 5.54 -1.83 -10.06
CA MET A 141 4.31 -1.30 -9.47
C MET A 141 3.61 -2.34 -8.59
N ALA A 142 3.57 -3.61 -9.03
CA ALA A 142 3.06 -4.69 -8.20
C ALA A 142 3.86 -4.80 -6.88
N THR A 143 5.19 -4.72 -6.92
CA THR A 143 6.02 -4.68 -5.72
C THR A 143 5.71 -3.46 -4.84
N VAL A 144 5.53 -2.27 -5.43
CA VAL A 144 5.12 -1.05 -4.69
C VAL A 144 3.80 -1.26 -3.96
N MET A 145 2.79 -1.83 -4.63
CA MET A 145 1.49 -2.11 -4.03
C MET A 145 1.58 -3.17 -2.92
N SER A 146 2.44 -4.18 -3.09
CA SER A 146 2.73 -5.17 -2.04
C SER A 146 3.32 -4.51 -0.79
N LEU A 147 4.32 -3.64 -0.96
CA LEU A 147 4.95 -2.91 0.14
C LEU A 147 3.98 -1.97 0.86
N ILE A 148 3.10 -1.28 0.13
CA ILE A 148 2.04 -0.44 0.73
C ILE A 148 1.09 -1.29 1.58
N CYS A 149 0.63 -2.43 1.08
CA CYS A 149 -0.23 -3.33 1.84
C CYS A 149 0.47 -3.85 3.11
N LEU A 150 1.77 -4.17 3.05
CA LEU A 150 2.54 -4.55 4.24
C LEU A 150 2.72 -3.39 5.22
N ALA A 151 2.93 -2.17 4.74
CA ALA A 151 2.99 -0.98 5.58
C ALA A 151 1.68 -0.78 6.36
N GLU A 152 0.54 -0.94 5.69
CA GLU A 152 -0.80 -0.87 6.30
C GLU A 152 -1.05 -2.02 7.28
N ALA A 153 -0.68 -3.26 6.93
CA ALA A 153 -0.76 -4.39 7.84
C ALA A 153 0.05 -4.16 9.12
N GLN A 154 1.28 -3.66 8.98
CA GLN A 154 2.14 -3.30 10.10
C GLN A 154 1.50 -2.18 10.94
N ALA A 155 0.96 -1.13 10.32
CA ALA A 155 0.29 -0.04 11.02
C ALA A 155 -0.89 -0.53 11.89
N VAL A 156 -1.70 -1.46 11.39
CA VAL A 156 -2.78 -2.10 12.15
C VAL A 156 -2.27 -2.91 13.33
N ILE A 157 -1.18 -3.68 13.14
CA ILE A 157 -0.57 -4.43 14.25
C ILE A 157 0.01 -3.49 15.30
N VAL A 158 0.57 -2.35 14.88
CA VAL A 158 1.05 -1.33 15.81
C VAL A 158 -0.10 -0.76 16.63
N GLN A 159 -1.21 -0.40 16.01
CA GLN A 159 -2.41 0.07 16.71
C GLN A 159 -2.86 -0.95 17.77
N LYS A 160 -2.88 -2.23 17.42
CA LYS A 160 -3.20 -3.30 18.39
C LYS A 160 -2.14 -3.44 19.51
N ALA A 161 -0.87 -3.17 19.22
CA ALA A 161 0.19 -3.18 20.22
C ALA A 161 0.10 -1.99 21.18
N GLU A 162 -0.37 -0.83 20.70
CA GLU A 162 -0.66 0.35 21.52
C GLU A 162 -1.77 0.06 22.53
N GLU A 163 -2.86 -0.61 22.10
CA GLU A 163 -3.95 -1.07 22.99
C GLU A 163 -3.48 -2.01 24.10
N LYS A 164 -2.44 -2.80 23.84
CA LYS A 164 -1.87 -3.77 24.78
C LYS A 164 -0.79 -3.18 25.72
N ALA A 165 -0.62 -1.86 25.72
CA ALA A 165 0.41 -1.18 26.52
C ALA A 165 1.83 -1.73 26.31
N THR A 166 2.17 -2.03 25.05
CA THR A 166 3.51 -2.47 24.65
C THR A 166 4.56 -1.39 24.97
N SER A 167 5.83 -1.77 25.17
CA SER A 167 6.88 -0.80 25.49
C SER A 167 7.07 0.27 24.40
N GLY A 168 7.31 1.52 24.82
CA GLY A 168 7.50 2.65 23.90
C GLY A 168 8.66 2.44 22.92
N SER A 169 9.75 1.83 23.38
CA SER A 169 10.88 1.46 22.51
C SER A 169 10.46 0.50 21.39
N LEU A 170 9.64 -0.52 21.68
CA LEU A 170 9.16 -1.43 20.64
C LEU A 170 8.17 -0.73 19.70
N LEU A 171 7.24 0.08 20.22
CA LEU A 171 6.29 0.85 19.41
C LEU A 171 7.02 1.80 18.44
N ALA A 172 8.08 2.47 18.88
CA ALA A 172 8.92 3.28 18.02
C ALA A 172 9.50 2.47 16.85
N LYS A 173 10.10 1.32 17.13
CA LYS A 173 10.69 0.44 16.10
C LYS A 173 9.63 -0.09 15.13
N LEU A 174 8.43 -0.41 15.63
CA LEU A 174 7.37 -0.93 14.78
C LEU A 174 6.79 0.16 13.86
N HIS A 175 6.59 1.39 14.35
CA HIS A 175 6.21 2.54 13.52
C HIS A 175 7.27 2.84 12.46
N TYR A 176 8.55 2.84 12.82
CA TYR A 176 9.60 3.07 11.84
C TYR A 176 9.73 1.92 10.82
N GLY A 177 9.36 0.70 11.21
CA GLY A 177 9.21 -0.42 10.26
C GLY A 177 8.16 -0.14 9.17
N VAL A 178 7.09 0.61 9.46
CA VAL A 178 6.13 1.09 8.44
C VAL A 178 6.82 2.05 7.47
N VAL A 179 7.61 2.99 7.98
CA VAL A 179 8.38 3.95 7.18
C VAL A 179 9.32 3.21 6.22
N GLN A 180 10.04 2.20 6.69
CA GLN A 180 10.96 1.42 5.86
C GLN A 180 10.25 0.67 4.71
N PHE A 181 9.02 0.20 4.87
CA PHE A 181 8.26 -0.36 3.74
C PHE A 181 7.93 0.70 2.70
N LEU A 182 7.51 1.89 3.15
CA LEU A 182 7.15 2.99 2.27
C LEU A 182 8.36 3.65 1.60
N GLU A 183 9.52 3.69 2.25
CA GLU A 183 10.79 4.12 1.68
C GLU A 183 11.24 3.20 0.53
N GLU A 184 11.15 1.88 0.73
CA GLU A 184 11.41 0.90 -0.34
C GLU A 184 10.45 1.10 -1.52
N ALA A 185 9.16 1.30 -1.24
CA ALA A 185 8.16 1.57 -2.28
C ALA A 185 8.47 2.87 -3.04
N ASN A 186 8.80 3.95 -2.32
CA ASN A 186 9.15 5.22 -2.93
C ASN A 186 10.46 5.15 -3.72
N GLY A 187 11.45 4.38 -3.25
CA GLY A 187 12.69 4.11 -3.98
C GLY A 187 12.45 3.42 -5.32
N LEU A 188 11.54 2.43 -5.36
CA LEU A 188 11.13 1.78 -6.61
C LEU A 188 10.47 2.78 -7.57
N LEU A 189 9.55 3.61 -7.08
CA LEU A 189 8.90 4.64 -7.90
C LEU A 189 9.91 5.63 -8.51
N GLN A 190 10.93 6.04 -7.74
CA GLN A 190 11.98 6.94 -8.21
C GLN A 190 12.91 6.28 -9.23
N SER A 191 13.34 5.04 -8.97
CA SER A 191 14.21 4.27 -9.87
C SER A 191 13.56 3.98 -11.24
N HIS A 192 12.23 3.92 -11.29
CA HIS A 192 11.43 3.71 -12.49
C HIS A 192 10.65 4.96 -12.94
N SER A 193 11.13 6.16 -12.59
CA SER A 193 10.45 7.43 -12.83
C SER A 193 10.02 7.67 -14.29
N THR A 194 10.77 7.17 -15.28
CA THR A 194 10.42 7.28 -16.71
C THR A 194 9.19 6.46 -17.12
N ILE A 195 8.94 5.34 -16.43
CA ILE A 195 7.75 4.50 -16.62
C ILE A 195 6.55 5.09 -15.89
N PHE A 196 6.82 5.81 -14.81
CA PHE A 196 5.84 6.30 -13.84
C PHE A 196 5.60 7.82 -13.91
N LEU A 197 5.85 8.42 -15.07
CA LEU A 197 5.70 9.87 -15.29
C LEU A 197 4.26 10.34 -15.01
N ASP A 198 3.27 9.60 -15.50
CA ASP A 198 1.85 9.97 -15.43
C ASP A 198 1.15 9.48 -14.16
N LEU A 199 1.91 9.02 -13.16
CA LEU A 199 1.33 8.60 -11.88
C LEU A 199 0.66 9.76 -11.15
N SER A 200 -0.51 9.48 -10.59
CA SER A 200 -1.30 10.40 -9.79
C SER A 200 -0.49 11.01 -8.64
N GLU A 201 -0.46 12.34 -8.58
CA GLU A 201 0.12 13.07 -7.46
C GLU A 201 -0.58 12.77 -6.14
N LYS A 202 -1.86 12.36 -6.17
CA LYS A 202 -2.58 11.89 -4.96
C LYS A 202 -1.94 10.62 -4.41
N PHE A 203 -1.54 9.69 -5.28
CA PHE A 203 -0.91 8.43 -4.89
C PHE A 203 0.49 8.67 -4.29
N LYS A 204 1.33 9.46 -4.96
CA LYS A 204 2.66 9.84 -4.44
C LYS A 204 2.56 10.56 -3.09
N ARG A 205 1.60 11.49 -2.97
CA ARG A 205 1.35 12.23 -1.73
C ARG A 205 0.91 11.32 -0.59
N PHE A 206 0.04 10.34 -0.87
CA PHE A 206 -0.40 9.36 0.12
C PHE A 206 0.79 8.63 0.77
N ILE A 207 1.72 8.10 -0.04
CA ILE A 207 2.92 7.39 0.45
C ILE A 207 3.75 8.31 1.36
N ASN A 208 4.08 9.51 0.88
CA ASN A 208 4.90 10.47 1.63
C ASN A 208 4.22 10.92 2.93
N THR A 209 2.91 11.21 2.89
CA THR A 209 2.13 11.57 4.09
C THR A 209 2.15 10.45 5.13
N CYS A 210 1.98 9.19 4.71
CA CYS A 210 2.05 8.05 5.63
C CYS A 210 3.44 7.88 6.24
N MET A 211 4.51 8.09 5.46
CA MET A 211 5.89 8.08 5.97
C MET A 211 6.09 9.11 7.08
N ILE A 212 5.72 10.37 6.82
CA ILE A 212 5.87 11.46 7.81
C ILE A 212 5.07 11.15 9.08
N LEU A 213 3.84 10.65 8.93
CA LEU A 213 2.98 10.30 10.05
C LEU A 213 3.62 9.23 10.95
N HIS A 214 4.08 8.13 10.36
CA HIS A 214 4.67 7.02 11.11
C HIS A 214 6.06 7.35 11.65
N GLU A 215 6.85 8.16 10.95
CA GLU A 215 8.13 8.66 11.47
C GLU A 215 7.91 9.56 12.69
N GLY A 216 6.94 10.48 12.62
CA GLY A 216 6.57 11.32 13.75
C GLY A 216 6.11 10.52 14.96
N ARG A 217 5.26 9.51 14.77
CA ARG A 217 4.85 8.58 15.83
C ARG A 217 6.03 7.85 16.46
N SER A 218 6.96 7.36 15.65
CA SER A 218 8.20 6.74 16.14
C SER A 218 9.00 7.70 17.02
N GLN A 219 9.18 8.94 16.54
CA GLN A 219 9.92 9.98 17.25
C GLN A 219 9.25 10.41 18.57
N ILE A 220 7.91 10.45 18.62
CA ILE A 220 7.16 10.68 19.87
C ILE A 220 7.49 9.59 20.90
N TYR A 221 7.47 8.32 20.51
CA TYR A 221 7.82 7.23 21.42
C TYR A 221 9.27 7.29 21.88
N ILE A 222 10.22 7.57 20.97
CA ILE A 222 11.64 7.73 21.29
C ILE A 222 11.86 8.90 22.27
N ALA A 223 11.25 10.06 22.01
CA ALA A 223 11.36 11.22 22.88
C ALA A 223 10.82 10.92 24.28
N ASN A 224 9.74 10.15 24.40
CA ASN A 224 9.22 9.72 25.70
C ASN A 224 10.18 8.77 26.44
N GLU A 225 10.89 7.88 25.72
CA GLU A 225 11.91 7.03 26.35
C GLU A 225 13.12 7.83 26.83
N PHE A 226 13.60 8.83 26.06
CA PHE A 226 14.65 9.72 26.52
C PHE A 226 14.22 10.61 27.69
N LYS A 227 12.95 11.02 27.71
CA LYS A 227 12.38 11.74 28.86
C LYS A 227 12.38 10.89 30.13
N LYS A 228 12.06 9.58 30.05
CA LYS A 228 12.15 8.65 31.20
C LYS A 228 13.59 8.48 31.70
N GLN A 229 14.57 8.64 30.81
CA GLN A 229 15.99 8.57 31.13
C GLN A 229 16.57 9.93 31.56
N GLU A 230 15.73 10.95 31.77
CA GLU A 230 16.18 12.30 32.16
C GLU A 230 17.17 12.92 31.15
N LYS A 231 17.02 12.60 29.87
CA LYS A 231 17.80 13.16 28.75
C LYS A 231 16.93 14.10 27.95
N LEU A 232 16.54 15.23 28.55
CA LEU A 232 15.50 16.10 28.01
C LEU A 232 15.97 16.87 26.77
N GLY A 233 17.26 17.22 26.67
CA GLY A 233 17.84 17.88 25.49
C GLY A 233 17.75 17.02 24.23
N VAL A 234 17.95 15.71 24.36
CA VAL A 234 17.78 14.76 23.25
C VAL A 234 16.30 14.64 22.88
N ALA A 235 15.42 14.52 23.86
CA ALA A 235 13.97 14.46 23.62
C ALA A 235 13.45 15.70 22.88
N VAL A 236 13.88 16.91 23.27
CA VAL A 236 13.54 18.16 22.57
C VAL A 236 14.09 18.17 21.15
N GLY A 237 15.36 17.76 20.95
CA GLY A 237 15.96 17.68 19.62
C GLY A 237 15.17 16.77 18.66
N VAL A 238 14.80 15.58 19.13
CA VAL A 238 13.98 14.62 18.37
C VAL A 238 12.62 15.21 18.01
N LEU A 239 11.92 15.83 18.99
CA LEU A 239 10.59 16.40 18.77
C LEU A 239 10.61 17.62 17.83
N ARG A 240 11.66 18.46 17.89
CA ARG A 240 11.84 19.57 16.94
C ARG A 240 12.05 19.08 15.51
N TYR A 241 12.90 18.06 15.35
CA TYR A 241 13.12 17.44 14.04
C TYR A 241 11.83 16.88 13.46
N ALA A 242 11.06 16.15 14.28
CA ALA A 242 9.74 15.66 13.93
C ALA A 242 8.80 16.79 13.49
N ALA A 243 8.68 17.85 14.30
CA ALA A 243 7.74 18.94 14.07
C ALA A 243 8.04 19.69 12.75
N ASN A 244 9.32 19.89 12.44
CA ASN A 244 9.74 20.49 11.18
C ASN A 244 9.31 19.67 9.96
N LYS A 245 9.23 18.33 10.06
CA LYS A 245 8.73 17.48 8.97
C LYS A 245 7.22 17.64 8.72
N PHE A 246 6.44 18.00 9.74
CA PHE A 246 5.01 18.27 9.60
C PHE A 246 4.72 19.68 9.07
N GLN A 247 5.64 20.64 9.23
CA GLN A 247 5.42 22.04 8.81
C GLN A 247 5.15 22.16 7.31
N GLY A 248 4.10 22.89 6.96
CA GLY A 248 3.71 23.16 5.57
C GLY A 248 3.22 21.94 4.79
N ARG A 249 3.08 20.78 5.46
CA ARG A 249 2.59 19.55 4.83
C ARG A 249 1.17 19.27 5.29
N THR A 250 0.25 19.29 4.34
CA THR A 250 -1.15 18.90 4.58
C THR A 250 -1.47 17.71 3.69
N PRO A 251 -2.09 16.63 4.21
CA PRO A 251 -2.62 15.59 3.36
C PRO A 251 -3.58 16.22 2.34
N GLY A 252 -3.40 15.90 1.06
CA GLY A 252 -4.42 16.18 0.06
C GLY A 252 -5.49 15.10 0.08
N GLY A 253 -6.74 15.45 -0.18
CA GLY A 253 -7.85 14.48 -0.25
C GLY A 253 -8.87 14.62 0.87
N GLU A 254 -9.37 13.47 1.34
CA GLU A 254 -10.49 13.34 2.28
C GLU A 254 -10.23 14.01 3.63
N GLU A 255 -11.31 14.51 4.24
CA GLU A 255 -11.23 15.24 5.51
C GLU A 255 -10.82 14.36 6.69
N SER A 256 -11.15 13.06 6.63
CA SER A 256 -10.70 12.04 7.59
C SER A 256 -9.18 11.99 7.73
N TRP A 257 -8.47 11.96 6.59
CA TRP A 257 -7.00 11.92 6.54
C TRP A 257 -6.36 13.20 7.08
N LYS A 258 -6.94 14.37 6.74
CA LYS A 258 -6.47 15.65 7.27
C LYS A 258 -6.64 15.73 8.78
N SER A 259 -7.77 15.23 9.30
CA SER A 259 -8.04 15.19 10.73
C SER A 259 -7.02 14.33 11.48
N ILE A 260 -6.73 13.11 11.00
CA ILE A 260 -5.73 12.23 11.61
C ILE A 260 -4.34 12.88 11.63
N PHE A 261 -3.91 13.46 10.50
CA PHE A 261 -2.61 14.10 10.40
C PHE A 261 -2.50 15.33 11.31
N LYS A 262 -3.58 16.13 11.39
CA LYS A 262 -3.65 17.28 12.30
C LYS A 262 -3.59 16.85 13.76
N GLN A 263 -4.34 15.81 14.15
CA GLN A 263 -4.30 15.29 15.52
C GLN A 263 -2.89 14.86 15.93
N GLU A 264 -2.15 14.19 15.04
CA GLU A 264 -0.77 13.80 15.33
C GLU A 264 0.17 15.01 15.40
N ALA A 265 0.00 15.99 14.50
CA ALA A 265 0.77 17.24 14.52
C ALA A 265 0.54 18.03 15.83
N ASP A 266 -0.71 18.12 16.27
CA ASP A 266 -1.10 18.79 17.51
C ASP A 266 -0.52 18.05 18.73
N ARG A 267 -0.63 16.71 18.76
CA ARG A 267 -0.02 15.86 19.81
C ARG A 267 1.50 16.07 19.90
N LEU A 268 2.17 16.10 18.76
CA LEU A 268 3.60 16.35 18.67
C LEU A 268 3.97 17.74 19.20
N GLY A 269 3.23 18.77 18.77
CA GLY A 269 3.43 20.15 19.20
C GLY A 269 3.23 20.35 20.70
N ASP A 270 2.20 19.74 21.27
CA ASP A 270 1.93 19.81 22.71
C ASP A 270 2.99 19.09 23.54
N LEU A 271 3.48 17.93 23.08
CA LEU A 271 4.57 17.23 23.73
C LEU A 271 5.87 18.04 23.67
N LEU A 272 6.18 18.62 22.50
CA LEU A 272 7.34 19.50 22.33
C LEU A 272 7.29 20.68 23.30
N ARG A 273 6.17 21.42 23.34
CA ARG A 273 6.00 22.58 24.23
C ARG A 273 6.22 22.22 25.70
N LYS A 274 5.69 21.07 26.14
CA LYS A 274 5.88 20.57 27.52
C LYS A 274 7.34 20.25 27.81
N CYS A 275 8.02 19.57 26.89
CA CYS A 275 9.43 19.22 27.05
C CYS A 275 10.32 20.45 27.04
N GLU A 276 10.09 21.43 26.15
CA GLU A 276 10.84 22.69 26.11
C GLU A 276 10.67 23.47 27.41
N HIS A 277 9.43 23.66 27.88
CA HIS A 277 9.18 24.37 29.14
C HIS A 277 9.85 23.68 30.33
N GLN A 278 9.77 22.35 30.41
CA GLN A 278 10.44 21.59 31.47
C GLN A 278 11.96 21.69 31.37
N ASN A 279 12.51 21.66 30.15
CA ASN A 279 13.94 21.79 29.91
C ASN A 279 14.45 23.17 30.32
N ASP A 280 13.78 24.23 29.90
CA ASP A 280 14.21 25.61 30.16
C ASP A 280 14.14 25.96 31.66
N PHE A 281 13.14 25.42 32.37
CA PHE A 281 12.93 25.72 33.80
C PHE A 281 13.77 24.84 34.74
N ILE A 282 13.90 23.54 34.45
CA ILE A 282 14.47 22.55 35.38
C ILE A 282 15.88 22.10 34.95
N TRP A 283 16.02 21.56 33.74
CA TRP A 283 17.18 20.77 33.34
C TRP A 283 18.29 21.59 32.68
N ARG A 284 17.91 22.59 31.88
CA ARG A 284 18.78 23.45 31.07
C ARG A 284 19.74 22.67 30.17
N GLU A 285 19.32 21.49 29.69
CA GLU A 285 20.11 20.73 28.73
C GLU A 285 20.10 21.42 27.38
N LYS A 286 21.23 21.38 26.68
CA LYS A 286 21.30 21.85 25.30
C LYS A 286 20.54 20.87 24.40
N PRO A 287 19.55 21.33 23.61
CA PRO A 287 18.85 20.46 22.67
C PRO A 287 19.80 19.84 21.64
N ALA A 288 19.65 18.54 21.40
CA ALA A 288 20.47 17.82 20.42
C ALA A 288 20.25 18.37 19.00
N ARG A 289 21.33 18.46 18.23
CA ARG A 289 21.30 18.83 16.81
C ARG A 289 20.95 17.63 15.95
N VAL A 290 20.63 17.86 14.67
CA VAL A 290 20.21 16.82 13.72
C VAL A 290 21.25 15.70 13.58
N ASP A 291 22.53 16.05 13.57
CA ASP A 291 23.68 15.14 13.51
C ASP A 291 23.91 14.36 14.82
N GLU A 292 23.35 14.83 15.93
CA GLU A 292 23.44 14.21 17.26
C GLU A 292 22.20 13.35 17.58
N LEU A 293 21.20 13.31 16.69
CA LEU A 293 19.97 12.56 16.91
C LEU A 293 20.20 11.05 16.84
N PRO A 294 19.46 10.25 17.63
CA PRO A 294 19.50 8.81 17.53
C PRO A 294 19.06 8.36 16.14
N ILE A 295 19.77 7.39 15.59
CA ILE A 295 19.37 6.72 14.34
C ILE A 295 18.11 5.91 14.63
N LEU A 296 17.08 6.11 13.80
CA LEU A 296 15.84 5.36 13.89
C LEU A 296 16.07 3.93 13.40
N GLU A 297 15.70 2.95 14.22
CA GLU A 297 15.76 1.53 13.86
C GLU A 297 14.35 0.98 13.64
N GLY A 298 14.13 0.32 12.51
CA GLY A 298 12.83 -0.24 12.15
C GLY A 298 12.77 -1.74 12.43
N LYS A 299 11.59 -2.24 12.81
CA LYS A 299 11.33 -3.66 12.96
C LYS A 299 10.10 -4.06 12.15
N LYS A 300 10.33 -4.58 10.95
CA LYS A 300 9.30 -5.20 10.09
C LYS A 300 8.92 -6.57 10.68
N ILE A 301 7.64 -6.76 11.03
CA ILE A 301 7.16 -8.03 11.61
C ILE A 301 6.07 -8.70 10.77
N VAL A 302 5.63 -8.05 9.70
CA VAL A 302 4.67 -8.61 8.75
C VAL A 302 5.38 -9.14 7.52
N SER A 303 4.82 -10.21 6.99
CA SER A 303 5.18 -10.81 5.71
C SER A 303 3.93 -10.99 4.85
N PRO A 304 4.06 -11.02 3.52
CA PRO A 304 2.97 -11.38 2.64
C PRO A 304 2.46 -12.79 2.99
N ILE A 305 1.16 -13.01 2.78
CA ILE A 305 0.59 -14.37 2.82
C ILE A 305 0.65 -14.91 1.40
N ASP A 306 1.39 -15.99 1.19
CA ASP A 306 1.58 -16.58 -0.14
C ASP A 306 0.24 -16.78 -0.85
N TYR A 307 0.13 -16.18 -2.02
CA TYR A 307 -1.03 -16.34 -2.88
C TYR A 307 -0.78 -17.49 -3.85
N GLN A 308 -1.74 -18.39 -3.92
CA GLN A 308 -1.78 -19.45 -4.91
C GLN A 308 -3.02 -19.27 -5.76
N LEU A 309 -2.82 -19.35 -7.07
CA LEU A 309 -3.92 -19.29 -8.02
C LEU A 309 -4.87 -20.49 -7.81
N PRO A 310 -6.18 -20.24 -7.62
CA PRO A 310 -7.14 -21.31 -7.45
C PRO A 310 -7.28 -22.09 -8.76
N LYS A 311 -7.12 -23.42 -8.69
CA LYS A 311 -7.34 -24.30 -9.84
C LYS A 311 -8.81 -24.69 -9.92
N LEU A 312 -9.37 -24.66 -11.13
CA LEU A 312 -10.67 -25.25 -11.39
C LEU A 312 -10.49 -26.73 -11.72
N ASP A 313 -11.14 -27.62 -10.98
CA ASP A 313 -11.09 -29.08 -11.21
C ASP A 313 -11.83 -29.54 -12.48
N ARG A 314 -12.44 -28.61 -13.23
CA ARG A 314 -13.24 -28.91 -14.42
C ARG A 314 -12.64 -28.24 -15.63
N ASP A 315 -12.57 -28.97 -16.72
CA ASP A 315 -12.02 -28.49 -17.98
C ASP A 315 -13.06 -27.72 -18.79
N LEU A 316 -12.69 -26.55 -19.30
CA LEU A 316 -13.46 -25.88 -20.34
C LEU A 316 -13.29 -26.61 -21.67
N ILE A 317 -14.41 -26.88 -22.34
CA ILE A 317 -14.45 -27.60 -23.63
C ILE A 317 -14.91 -26.62 -24.71
N PHE A 318 -14.10 -26.44 -25.76
CA PHE A 318 -14.53 -25.76 -26.97
C PHE A 318 -15.36 -26.71 -27.84
N VAL A 319 -16.58 -26.31 -28.19
CA VAL A 319 -17.44 -27.04 -29.14
C VAL A 319 -17.31 -26.34 -30.49
N PHE A 320 -16.79 -27.05 -31.50
CA PHE A 320 -16.37 -26.48 -32.79
C PHE A 320 -17.38 -26.64 -33.93
#